data_AF-A0A7V8VNL1-F1
#
_entry.id   AF-A0A7V8VNL1-F1
#
_cell.length_a   1.000
_cell.length_b   1.000
_cell.length_c   1.000
_cell.angle_alpha   90.00
_cell.angle_beta   90.00
_cell.angle_gamma   90.00
#
_symmetry.space_group_name_H-M   'P 1'
#
loop_
_entity.id
_entity.type
_entity.pdbx_description
1 polymer ?
#
loop_
_entity_poly.entity_id
_entity_poly.type
_entity_poly.pdbx_seq_one_letter_code
_entity_poly.pdbx_strand_id
1 'polypeptide(L)'
;MTSDGGETRAQVYGIYYDLDLFSNFTYFLDDPVNGDQFNQADSRFILGGSFARIWNATIFGRDATFTLGLDTRTDLLDDVALYKTRERDILSTTREDDVLE
;
A
#
# COMPACT_ATOMS: atom_id res chain seq x y z
N MET A 1 38.30 24.40 -4.61
CA MET A 1 38.07 22.94 -4.49
C MET A 1 36.57 22.73 -4.41
N THR A 2 35.90 22.56 -5.56
CA THR A 2 34.49 22.18 -5.61
C THR A 2 34.42 20.66 -5.44
N SER A 3 33.77 20.18 -4.37
CA SER A 3 33.55 18.75 -4.19
C SER A 3 32.56 18.27 -5.25
N ASP A 4 33.07 17.70 -6.34
CA ASP A 4 32.33 17.31 -7.55
C ASP A 4 31.52 16.01 -7.39
N GLY A 5 31.08 15.71 -6.17
CA GLY A 5 30.33 14.51 -5.84
C GLY A 5 28.94 14.90 -5.38
N GLY A 6 27.98 15.00 -6.30
CA GLY A 6 26.57 15.09 -5.91
C GLY A 6 26.20 13.94 -4.96
N GLU A 7 25.44 14.24 -3.92
CA GLU A 7 24.98 13.24 -2.96
C GLU A 7 23.87 12.40 -3.59
N THR A 8 24.01 11.08 -3.55
CA THR A 8 22.93 10.16 -3.94
C THR A 8 22.33 9.54 -2.69
N ARG A 9 21.02 9.62 -2.59
CA ARG A 9 20.23 8.89 -1.59
C ARG A 9 19.39 7.84 -2.30
N ALA A 10 19.38 6.64 -1.75
CA ALA A 10 18.55 5.56 -2.25
C ALA A 10 17.97 4.80 -1.06
N GLN A 11 16.68 4.52 -1.10
CA GLN A 11 16.02 3.61 -0.18
C GLN A 11 15.14 2.64 -0.94
N VAL A 12 15.07 1.41 -0.44
CA VAL A 12 14.14 0.38 -0.92
C VAL A 12 13.46 -0.24 0.28
N TYR A 13 12.22 -0.66 0.10
CA TYR A 13 11.47 -1.35 1.13
C TYR A 13 10.54 -2.40 0.51
N GLY A 14 10.21 -3.39 1.33
CA GLY A 14 9.22 -4.41 1.03
C GLY A 14 8.31 -4.57 2.24
N ILE A 15 7.01 -4.73 2.00
CA ILE A 15 5.99 -4.95 3.02
C ILE A 15 5.16 -6.14 2.58
N TYR A 16 4.93 -7.07 3.49
CA TYR A 16 3.94 -8.14 3.33
C TYR A 16 2.94 -8.03 4.47
N TYR A 17 1.65 -8.17 4.15
CA TYR A 17 0.63 -8.43 5.14
C TYR A 17 -0.40 -9.41 4.61
N ASP A 18 -1.04 -10.08 5.56
CA ASP A 18 -2.18 -10.97 5.37
C ASP A 18 -3.22 -10.57 6.43
N LEU A 19 -4.38 -10.13 5.97
CA LEU A 19 -5.47 -9.65 6.79
C LEU A 19 -6.69 -10.54 6.62
N ASP A 20 -7.17 -11.09 7.74
CA ASP A 20 -8.44 -11.80 7.84
C ASP A 20 -9.33 -11.12 8.88
N LEU A 21 -10.23 -10.23 8.43
CA LEU A 21 -11.03 -9.36 9.28
C LEU A 21 -12.52 -9.73 9.23
N PHE A 22 -13.05 -10.18 10.37
CA PHE A 22 -14.49 -10.35 10.57
C PHE A 22 -15.09 -9.12 11.25
N SER A 23 -16.08 -8.52 10.60
CA SER A 23 -16.86 -7.41 11.14
C SER A 23 -18.31 -7.84 11.35
N ASN A 24 -18.91 -7.46 12.48
CA ASN A 24 -20.29 -7.82 12.80
C ASN A 24 -21.06 -6.59 13.28
N PHE A 25 -21.68 -5.87 12.35
CA PHE A 25 -22.49 -4.70 12.64
C PHE A 25 -23.96 -5.11 12.76
N THR A 26 -24.34 -5.92 13.74
CA THR A 26 -25.74 -6.36 13.92
C THR A 26 -26.66 -5.20 14.31
N TYR A 27 -27.02 -4.38 13.33
CA TYR A 27 -28.21 -3.53 13.34
C TYR A 27 -29.38 -4.21 12.61
N PHE A 28 -29.15 -5.39 11.99
CA PHE A 28 -30.12 -6.16 11.21
C PHE A 28 -30.72 -5.34 10.07
N LEU A 29 -29.92 -4.43 9.50
CA LEU A 29 -30.37 -3.49 8.47
C LEU A 29 -30.36 -4.14 7.09
N ASP A 30 -29.37 -5.00 6.82
CA ASP A 30 -29.17 -5.63 5.50
C ASP A 30 -29.61 -7.11 5.48
N ASP A 31 -29.33 -7.89 6.53
CA ASP A 31 -29.87 -9.25 6.68
C ASP A 31 -30.52 -9.45 8.06
N PRO A 32 -31.86 -9.29 8.16
CA PRO A 32 -32.59 -9.44 9.40
C PRO A 32 -32.68 -10.88 9.93
N VAL A 33 -32.28 -11.89 9.15
CA VAL A 33 -32.37 -13.31 9.51
C VAL A 33 -31.02 -13.87 9.96
N ASN A 34 -29.93 -13.50 9.27
CA ASN A 34 -28.58 -14.01 9.55
C ASN A 34 -27.66 -12.99 10.24
N GLY A 35 -28.07 -11.71 10.31
CA GLY A 35 -27.25 -10.61 10.80
C GLY A 35 -26.28 -10.09 9.74
N ASP A 36 -25.64 -8.95 10.02
CA ASP A 36 -24.85 -8.21 9.04
C ASP A 36 -23.34 -8.52 9.14
N GLN A 37 -22.98 -9.76 9.52
CA GLN A 37 -21.58 -10.14 9.61
C GLN A 37 -20.97 -10.34 8.21
N PHE A 38 -19.76 -9.85 8.03
CA PHE A 38 -18.97 -10.07 6.82
C PHE A 38 -17.49 -10.27 7.16
N ASN A 39 -16.79 -10.90 6.22
CA ASN A 39 -15.36 -11.17 6.27
C ASN A 39 -14.66 -10.43 5.12
N GLN A 40 -13.57 -9.75 5.45
CA GLN A 40 -12.65 -9.11 4.52
C GLN A 40 -11.32 -9.83 4.60
N ALA A 41 -10.93 -10.49 3.50
CA ALA A 41 -9.62 -11.08 3.31
C ALA A 41 -8.80 -10.21 2.34
N ASP A 42 -7.52 -9.98 2.63
CA ASP A 42 -6.59 -9.25 1.77
C ASP A 42 -5.15 -9.71 2.06
N SER A 43 -4.48 -10.26 1.06
CA SER A 43 -3.06 -10.57 1.09
C SER A 43 -2.32 -9.67 0.11
N ARG A 44 -1.35 -8.91 0.61
CA ARG A 44 -0.62 -7.93 -0.21
C ARG A 44 0.87 -7.96 0.02
N PHE A 45 1.61 -7.96 -1.09
CA PHE A 45 3.03 -7.67 -1.13
C PHE A 45 3.28 -6.32 -1.79
N ILE A 46 3.91 -5.39 -1.08
CA ILE A 46 4.22 -4.05 -1.56
C ILE A 46 5.73 -3.94 -1.70
N LEU A 47 6.19 -3.58 -2.89
CA LEU A 47 7.58 -3.18 -3.15
C LEU A 47 7.64 -1.70 -3.44
N GLY A 48 8.64 -1.01 -2.89
CA GLY A 48 8.84 0.39 -3.20
C GLY A 48 10.26 0.86 -3.00
N GLY A 49 10.55 2.03 -3.54
CA GLY A 49 11.84 2.66 -3.41
C GLY A 49 11.84 4.11 -3.82
N SER A 50 12.84 4.82 -3.33
CA SER A 50 13.09 6.23 -3.65
C SER A 50 14.55 6.40 -4.00
N PHE A 51 14.82 7.23 -5.00
CA PHE A 51 16.15 7.61 -5.42
C PHE A 51 16.21 9.12 -5.57
N ALA A 52 17.24 9.75 -5.01
CA ALA A 52 17.47 11.18 -5.14
C ALA A 52 18.94 11.47 -5.45
N ARG A 53 19.17 12.46 -6.31
CA ARG A 53 20.49 13.04 -6.59
C ARG A 53 20.46 14.51 -6.21
N ILE A 54 21.42 14.92 -5.40
CA ILE A 54 21.54 16.27 -4.84
C ILE A 54 22.86 16.87 -5.31
N TRP A 55 22.82 18.08 -5.84
CA TRP A 55 24.01 18.83 -6.25
C TRP A 55 24.03 20.17 -5.52
N ASN A 56 25.20 20.54 -5.01
CA ASN A 56 25.45 21.88 -4.49
C ASN A 56 26.25 22.66 -5.53
N ALA A 57 25.80 23.88 -5.85
CA ALA A 57 26.43 24.75 -6.84
C ALA A 57 26.39 26.20 -6.35
N THR A 58 27.33 27.01 -6.81
CA THR A 58 27.28 28.45 -6.62
C THR A 58 26.84 29.10 -7.93
N ILE A 59 25.70 29.79 -7.92
CA ILE A 59 25.12 30.47 -9.10
C ILE A 59 25.08 31.98 -8.81
N PHE A 60 25.68 32.79 -9.70
CA PHE A 60 25.81 34.24 -9.52
C PHE A 60 26.41 34.65 -8.15
N GLY A 61 27.34 33.86 -7.61
CA GLY A 61 27.98 34.11 -6.31
C GLY A 61 27.14 33.74 -5.08
N ARG A 62 26.04 33.01 -5.26
CA ARG A 62 25.18 32.51 -4.17
C ARG A 62 25.12 30.99 -4.19
N ASP A 63 25.12 30.37 -3.02
CA ASP A 63 24.98 28.93 -2.89
C ASP A 63 23.55 28.48 -3.23
N ALA A 64 23.45 27.40 -3.98
CA ALA A 64 22.22 26.78 -4.44
C ALA A 64 22.34 25.26 -4.36
N THR A 65 21.24 24.61 -3.99
CA THR A 65 21.13 23.15 -3.96
C THR A 65 20.04 22.70 -4.92
N PHE A 66 20.37 21.75 -5.78
CA PHE A 66 19.43 21.11 -6.71
C PHE A 66 19.20 19.67 -6.29
N THR A 67 17.94 19.24 -6.26
CA THR A 67 17.57 17.86 -5.97
C THR A 67 16.67 17.33 -7.07
N LEU A 68 17.02 16.17 -7.64
CA LEU A 68 16.19 15.41 -8.56
C LEU A 68 15.85 14.06 -7.91
N GLY A 69 14.56 13.73 -7.82
CA GLY A 69 14.07 12.51 -7.17
C GLY A 69 13.17 11.67 -8.08
N LEU A 70 13.12 10.37 -7.80
CA LEU A 70 12.22 9.37 -8.38
C LEU A 70 11.72 8.45 -7.26
N ASP A 71 10.40 8.29 -7.17
CA ASP A 71 9.74 7.36 -6.27
C ASP A 71 8.96 6.32 -7.06
N THR A 72 9.03 5.06 -6.63
CA THR A 72 8.29 3.94 -7.24
C THR A 72 7.68 3.06 -6.17
N ARG A 73 6.51 2.50 -6.49
CA ARG A 73 5.79 1.54 -5.69
C ARG A 73 5.03 0.59 -6.62
N THR A 74 5.00 -0.67 -6.24
CA THR A 74 4.22 -1.73 -6.90
C THR A 74 3.54 -2.56 -5.82
N ASP A 75 2.25 -2.81 -5.99
CA ASP A 75 1.40 -3.58 -5.11
C ASP A 75 0.99 -4.87 -5.84
N LEU A 76 1.36 -6.02 -5.27
CA LEU A 76 0.92 -7.35 -5.70
C LEU A 76 -0.19 -7.77 -4.74
N LEU A 77 -1.41 -7.89 -5.25
CA LEU A 77 -2.61 -8.23 -4.49
C LEU A 77 -3.04 -9.65 -4.86
N ASP A 78 -3.06 -10.51 -3.85
CA ASP A 78 -3.63 -11.85 -3.92
C ASP A 78 -4.85 -11.90 -2.99
N ASP A 79 -5.93 -12.55 -3.41
CA ASP A 79 -7.09 -12.87 -2.55
C ASP A 79 -7.75 -11.65 -1.87
N VAL A 80 -8.05 -10.58 -2.61
CA VAL A 80 -8.90 -9.50 -2.10
C VAL A 80 -10.34 -9.94 -2.14
N ALA A 81 -10.87 -10.39 -1.00
CA ALA A 81 -12.21 -10.96 -0.91
C ALA A 81 -13.10 -10.28 0.12
N LEU A 82 -14.39 -10.22 -0.20
CA LEU A 82 -15.45 -9.78 0.69
C LEU A 82 -16.54 -10.86 0.72
N TYR A 83 -16.65 -11.57 1.83
CA TYR A 83 -17.66 -12.61 2.03
C TYR A 83 -18.74 -12.13 3.01
N LYS A 84 -20.01 -12.46 2.76
CA LYS A 84 -21.03 -12.45 3.82
C LYS A 84 -20.81 -13.70 4.67
N THR A 85 -20.77 -13.54 5.99
CA THR A 85 -20.53 -14.66 6.89
C THR A 85 -21.53 -14.66 8.04
N ARG A 86 -21.73 -15.80 8.67
CA ARG A 86 -22.42 -15.90 9.97
C ARG A 86 -21.65 -16.88 10.82
N GLU A 87 -21.34 -16.48 12.06
CA GLU A 87 -20.49 -17.30 12.94
C GLU A 87 -19.15 -17.72 12.29
N ARG A 88 -18.63 -16.87 11.38
CA ARG A 88 -17.45 -17.09 10.53
C ARG A 88 -17.60 -18.12 9.42
N ASP A 89 -18.78 -18.71 9.23
CA ASP A 89 -19.08 -19.53 8.06
C ASP A 89 -19.46 -18.65 6.87
N ILE A 90 -18.89 -18.94 5.70
CA ILE A 90 -19.18 -18.20 4.45
C ILE A 90 -20.59 -18.53 3.97
N LEU A 91 -21.42 -17.50 3.85
CA LEU A 91 -22.77 -17.59 3.29
C LEU A 91 -22.78 -17.27 1.79
N SER A 92 -22.02 -16.26 1.36
CA SER A 92 -21.90 -15.88 -0.05
C SER A 92 -20.68 -14.99 -0.32
N THR A 93 -20.08 -15.11 -1.50
CA THR A 93 -19.04 -14.19 -1.99
C THR A 93 -19.66 -12.93 -2.58
N THR A 94 -19.27 -11.77 -2.07
CA THR A 94 -19.66 -10.47 -2.65
C THR A 94 -18.67 -10.05 -3.73
N ARG A 95 -17.38 -10.24 -3.50
CA ARG A 95 -16.28 -9.89 -4.41
C ARG A 95 -15.04 -10.72 -4.08
N GLU A 96 -14.28 -11.08 -5.10
CA GLU A 96 -13.00 -11.80 -5.00
C GLU A 96 -12.19 -11.46 -6.26
N ASP A 97 -11.02 -10.83 -6.10
CA ASP A 97 -10.17 -10.39 -7.22
C ASP A 97 -8.68 -10.53 -6.89
N ASP A 98 -7.89 -10.83 -7.92
CA ASP A 98 -6.43 -10.67 -7.95
C ASP A 98 -6.06 -9.45 -8.80
N VAL A 99 -5.15 -8.59 -8.32
CA VAL A 99 -4.83 -7.31 -8.97
C VAL A 99 -3.33 -7.03 -8.94
N LEU A 100 -2.82 -6.39 -10.00
CA LEU A 100 -1.47 -5.82 -10.04
C LEU A 100 -1.59 -4.31 -10.22
N GLU A 101 -1.01 -3.52 -9.31
CA GLU A 101 -1.02 -2.06 -9.34
C GLU A 101 0.39 -1.45 -9.21
#